data_AF-A0A2E6X8I0-F1
#
_entry.id   AF-A0A2E6X8I0-F1
#
_cell.length_a   1.000
_cell.length_b   1.000
_cell.length_c   1.000
_cell.angle_alpha   90.00
_cell.angle_beta   90.00
_cell.angle_gamma   90.00
#
_symmetry.space_group_name_H-M   'P 1'
#
loop_
_entity.id
_entity.type
_entity.pdbx_description
1 polymer ?
#
loop_
_entity_poly.entity_id
_entity_poly.type
_entity_poly.pdbx_seq_one_letter_code
_entity_poly.pdbx_strand_id
1 'polypeptide(L)'
;MAMVVVFCGFITSEWPLWCITAIAVAYSATAISWHGVILAEVSRLSEPGQTATNTGGVLAIANVGQTTYPALFSVLLAAGGSFGIGFIFAAPPALFAALLLLRRQ
;
A
#
# COMPACT_ATOMS: atom_id res chain seq x y z
N MET A 1 10.30 -2.29 3.50
CA MET A 1 9.02 -2.07 4.19
C MET A 1 8.86 -2.92 5.45
N ALA A 2 8.85 -4.25 5.39
CA ALA A 2 8.65 -5.12 6.57
C ALA A 2 9.66 -4.87 7.71
N MET A 3 10.95 -4.69 7.42
CA MET A 3 11.93 -4.35 8.46
C MET A 3 11.76 -2.92 8.98
N VAL A 4 11.36 -1.98 8.13
CA VAL A 4 11.19 -0.56 8.50
C VAL A 4 9.98 -0.37 9.41
N VAL A 5 8.88 -1.10 9.17
CA VAL A 5 7.66 -0.98 9.98
C VAL A 5 7.84 -1.50 11.41
N VAL A 6 8.80 -2.40 11.65
CA VAL A 6 9.17 -2.83 13.01
C VAL A 6 9.69 -1.63 13.82
N PHE A 7 10.50 -0.76 13.23
CA PHE A 7 10.99 0.44 13.90
C PHE A 7 9.87 1.44 14.23
N CYS A 8 8.81 1.49 13.41
CA CYS A 8 7.64 2.31 13.71
C CYS A 8 6.97 1.92 15.04
N GLY A 9 7.03 0.63 15.42
CA GLY A 9 6.48 0.13 16.68
C GLY A 9 7.20 0.61 17.95
N PHE A 10 8.41 1.16 17.81
CA PHE A 10 9.22 1.68 18.93
C PHE A 10 9.21 3.21 19.02
N ILE A 11 8.53 3.91 18.10
CA ILE A 11 8.44 5.37 18.11
C ILE A 11 7.68 5.82 19.37
N THR A 12 8.31 6.69 20.17
CA THR A 12 7.68 7.38 21.30
C THR A 12 7.66 8.89 21.08
N SER A 13 6.89 9.61 21.88
CA SER A 13 6.81 11.09 21.82
C SER A 13 8.12 11.80 22.17
N GLU A 14 9.09 11.08 22.73
CA GLU A 14 10.41 11.62 23.12
C GLU A 14 11.43 11.57 21.98
N TRP A 15 11.12 10.87 20.88
CA TRP A 15 12.03 10.74 19.76
C TRP A 15 12.22 12.09 19.05
N PRO A 16 13.46 12.44 18.65
CA PRO A 16 13.69 13.65 17.89
C PRO A 16 13.07 13.51 16.49
N LEU A 17 12.51 14.61 15.98
CA LEU A 17 11.73 14.63 14.75
C LEU A 17 12.49 14.10 13.52
N TRP A 18 13.81 14.28 13.48
CA TRP A 18 14.65 13.78 12.39
C TRP A 18 14.69 12.24 12.32
N CYS A 19 14.67 11.54 13.46
CA CYS A 19 14.61 10.07 13.49
C CYS A 19 13.29 9.57 12.91
N ILE A 20 12.18 10.18 13.33
CA ILE A 20 10.83 9.84 12.84
C ILE A 20 10.75 10.10 11.34
N THR A 21 11.28 11.23 10.87
CA THR A 21 11.31 11.59 9.45
C THR A 21 12.14 10.60 8.65
N ALA A 22 13.31 10.19 9.13
CA ALA A 22 14.15 9.21 8.45
C ALA A 22 13.45 7.85 8.29
N ILE A 23 12.77 7.37 9.34
CA ILE A 23 11.96 6.14 9.29
C ILE A 23 10.80 6.31 8.31
N ALA A 24 10.10 7.44 8.33
CA ALA A 24 9.00 7.72 7.42
C ALA A 24 9.46 7.75 5.95
N VAL A 25 10.63 8.35 5.66
CA VAL A 25 11.24 8.36 4.33
C VAL A 25 11.63 6.95 3.90
N ALA A 26 12.31 6.17 4.75
CA ALA A 26 12.69 4.79 4.45
C ALA A 26 11.46 3.88 4.23
N TYR A 27 10.41 4.09 5.02
CA TYR A 27 9.14 3.38 4.86
C TYR A 27 8.53 3.74 3.52
N SER A 28 8.38 5.03 3.21
CA SER A 28 7.81 5.52 1.95
C SER A 28 8.58 5.04 0.73
N ALA A 29 9.92 5.11 0.77
CA ALA A 29 10.81 4.67 -0.30
C ALA A 29 10.64 3.17 -0.61
N THR A 30 10.34 2.35 0.40
CA THR A 30 10.18 0.90 0.23
C THR A 30 8.73 0.44 0.11
N ALA A 31 7.77 1.28 0.50
CA ALA A 31 6.33 1.01 0.43
C ALA A 31 5.72 1.46 -0.90
N ILE A 32 6.28 2.50 -1.52
CA ILE A 32 5.73 3.14 -2.74
C ILE A 32 6.50 2.70 -4.00
N SER A 33 7.60 1.95 -3.85
CA SER A 33 8.49 1.53 -4.97
C SER A 33 7.84 0.62 -6.01
N TRP A 34 6.65 0.08 -5.74
CA TRP A 34 5.95 -0.82 -6.66
C TRP A 34 5.31 -0.11 -7.86
N HIS A 35 4.93 1.18 -7.72
CA HIS A 35 4.25 1.91 -8.79
C HIS A 35 5.09 2.00 -10.06
N GLY A 36 6.37 2.33 -9.95
CA GLY A 36 7.27 2.45 -11.11
C GLY A 36 7.47 1.12 -11.84
N VAL A 37 7.62 0.02 -11.10
CA VAL A 37 7.82 -1.32 -11.69
C VAL A 37 6.57 -1.80 -12.41
N ILE A 38 5.39 -1.66 -11.79
CA ILE A 38 4.13 -2.06 -12.42
C ILE A 38 3.85 -1.20 -13.65
N LEU A 39 4.06 0.11 -13.59
CA LEU A 39 3.84 0.99 -14.74
C LEU A 39 4.79 0.69 -15.89
N ALA A 40 6.07 0.43 -15.60
CA ALA A 40 7.04 0.03 -16.62
C ALA A 40 6.64 -1.29 -17.30
N GLU A 41 6.18 -2.28 -16.53
CA GLU A 41 5.77 -3.57 -17.05
C GLU A 41 4.46 -3.50 -17.84
N VAL A 42 3.48 -2.74 -17.36
CA VAL A 42 2.22 -2.49 -18.08
C VAL A 42 2.50 -1.74 -19.37
N SER A 43 3.40 -0.76 -19.35
CA SER A 43 3.83 -0.05 -20.55
C SER A 43 4.48 -1.00 -21.56
N ARG A 44 5.39 -1.87 -21.10
CA ARG A 44 6.08 -2.88 -21.93
C ARG A 44 5.12 -3.87 -22.59
N LEU A 45 4.03 -4.23 -21.92
CA LEU A 45 3.01 -5.16 -22.41
C LEU A 45 1.89 -4.49 -23.22
N SER A 46 1.86 -3.16 -23.27
CA SER A 46 0.81 -2.42 -23.98
C SER A 46 1.04 -2.39 -25.48
N GLU A 47 -0.04 -2.49 -26.24
CA GLU A 47 -0.01 -2.26 -27.68
C GLU A 47 0.38 -0.81 -28.01
N PRO A 48 0.95 -0.55 -29.21
CA PRO A 48 1.28 0.80 -29.65
C PRO A 48 0.07 1.74 -29.55
N GLY A 49 0.25 2.88 -28.86
CA GLY A 49 -0.81 3.87 -28.64
C GLY A 49 -1.73 3.59 -27.44
N GLN A 50 -1.63 2.42 -26.78
CA GLN A 50 -2.46 2.07 -25.61
C GLN A 50 -1.74 2.25 -24.26
N THR A 51 -0.44 2.58 -24.27
CA THR A 51 0.38 2.71 -23.05
C THR A 51 -0.24 3.64 -22.00
N ALA A 52 -0.69 4.85 -22.40
CA ALA A 52 -1.28 5.81 -21.47
C ALA A 52 -2.61 5.31 -20.90
N THR A 53 -3.47 4.70 -21.73
CA THR A 53 -4.75 4.13 -21.31
C THR A 53 -4.55 2.99 -20.30
N ASN A 54 -3.65 2.06 -20.60
CA ASN A 54 -3.43 0.88 -19.75
C ASN A 54 -2.77 1.24 -18.42
N THR A 55 -1.73 2.09 -18.45
CA THR A 55 -1.08 2.57 -17.23
C THR A 55 -2.01 3.43 -16.37
N GLY A 56 -2.81 4.31 -17.01
CA GLY A 56 -3.85 5.09 -16.35
C GLY A 56 -4.94 4.23 -15.71
N GLY A 57 -5.38 3.16 -16.38
CA GLY A 57 -6.36 2.21 -15.85
C GLY A 57 -5.87 1.49 -14.59
N VAL A 58 -4.61 1.04 -14.58
CA VAL A 58 -3.99 0.44 -13.39
C VAL A 58 -3.92 1.43 -12.23
N LEU A 59 -3.54 2.69 -12.49
CA LEU A 59 -3.54 3.74 -11.47
C LEU A 59 -4.93 4.05 -10.93
N ALA A 60 -5.94 4.08 -11.80
CA ALA A 60 -7.33 4.31 -11.39
C ALA A 60 -7.80 3.23 -10.41
N ILE A 61 -7.56 1.96 -10.71
CA ILE A 61 -7.91 0.85 -9.82
C ILE A 61 -7.15 0.96 -8.49
N ALA A 62 -5.85 1.24 -8.53
CA ALA A 62 -5.05 1.43 -7.32
C ALA A 62 -5.56 2.59 -6.44
N ASN A 63 -5.99 3.69 -7.07
CA ASN A 63 -6.51 4.87 -6.36
C ASN A 63 -7.89 4.62 -5.75
N VAL A 64 -8.75 3.87 -6.44
CA VAL A 64 -10.04 3.40 -5.87
C VAL A 64 -9.78 2.62 -4.59
N GLY A 65 -8.82 1.69 -4.58
CA GLY A 65 -8.44 0.95 -3.37
C GLY A 65 -7.95 1.88 -2.24
N GLN A 66 -7.04 2.80 -2.57
CA GLN A 66 -6.47 3.76 -1.62
C GLN A 66 -7.52 4.70 -0.99
N THR A 67 -8.57 5.04 -1.72
CA THR A 67 -9.64 5.92 -1.22
C THR A 67 -10.74 5.15 -0.51
N THR A 68 -11.13 4.00 -1.06
CA THR A 68 -12.24 3.19 -0.53
C THR A 68 -11.90 2.57 0.82
N TYR A 69 -10.66 2.08 0.99
CA TYR A 69 -10.27 1.41 2.23
C TYR A 69 -10.32 2.33 3.46
N PRO A 70 -9.69 3.52 3.46
CA PRO A 70 -9.82 4.47 4.59
C PRO A 70 -11.26 4.91 4.83
N ALA A 71 -12.08 5.07 3.78
CA ALA A 71 -13.48 5.42 3.93
C ALA A 71 -14.27 4.32 4.64
N LEU A 72 -14.12 3.06 4.21
CA LEU A 72 -14.73 1.90 4.87
C LEU A 72 -14.23 1.76 6.31
N PHE A 73 -12.93 1.93 6.54
CA PHE A 73 -12.32 1.88 7.87
C PHE A 73 -12.92 2.97 8.79
N SER A 74 -13.11 4.18 8.26
CA SER A 74 -13.69 5.30 9.00
C SER A 74 -15.15 5.03 9.38
N VAL A 75 -15.95 4.48 8.47
CA VAL A 75 -17.34 4.09 8.75
C VAL A 75 -17.41 3.00 9.81
N LEU A 76 -16.55 1.98 9.73
CA LEU A 76 -16.47 0.92 10.73
C LEU A 76 -16.13 1.45 12.12
N LEU A 77 -15.18 2.38 12.20
CA LEU A 77 -14.80 3.01 13.47
C LEU A 77 -15.93 3.89 14.02
N ALA A 78 -16.59 4.67 13.15
CA ALA A 78 -17.74 5.51 13.54
C ALA A 78 -18.95 4.69 14.02
N ALA A 79 -19.12 3.46 13.51
CA ALA A 79 -20.17 2.53 13.94
C ALA A 79 -19.86 1.82 15.28
N GLY A 80 -18.78 2.19 15.97
CA GLY A 80 -18.37 1.58 17.24
C GLY A 80 -17.44 0.36 17.10
N GLY A 81 -16.88 0.13 15.91
CA GLY A 81 -15.87 -0.90 15.68
C GLY A 81 -14.52 -0.58 16.34
N SER A 82 -13.57 -1.50 16.20
CA SER A 82 -12.19 -1.31 16.68
C SER A 82 -11.20 -1.24 15.52
N PHE A 83 -10.04 -0.61 15.75
CA PHE A 83 -8.95 -0.59 14.78
C PHE A 83 -8.55 -2.02 14.33
N GLY A 84 -8.61 -2.98 15.25
CA GLY A 84 -8.31 -4.39 14.97
C GLY A 84 -9.23 -5.00 13.92
N ILE A 85 -10.53 -4.70 13.96
CA ILE A 85 -11.50 -5.19 12.96
C ILE A 85 -11.15 -4.65 11.57
N GLY A 86 -10.79 -3.37 11.46
CA GLY A 86 -10.42 -2.80 10.16
C GLY A 86 -9.15 -3.43 9.59
N PHE A 87 -8.16 -3.76 10.41
CA PHE A 87 -6.98 -4.52 9.96
C PHE A 87 -7.32 -5.96 9.54
N ILE A 88 -8.25 -6.62 10.24
CA ILE A 88 -8.75 -7.94 9.83
C ILE A 88 -9.39 -7.87 8.44
N PHE A 89 -10.12 -6.80 8.11
CA PHE A 89 -10.67 -6.61 6.76
C PHE A 89 -9.60 -6.38 5.68
N ALA A 90 -8.45 -5.79 6.02
CA ALA A 90 -7.34 -5.64 5.09
C ALA A 90 -6.56 -6.94 4.82
N ALA A 91 -6.60 -7.88 5.76
CA ALA A 91 -5.76 -9.08 5.71
C ALA A 91 -6.09 -10.04 4.54
N PRO A 92 -7.36 -10.36 4.21
CA PRO A 92 -7.69 -11.29 3.12
C PRO A 92 -7.13 -10.90 1.74
N PRO A 93 -7.32 -9.67 1.21
CA PRO A 93 -6.77 -9.30 -0.09
C PRO A 93 -5.25 -9.29 -0.09
N ALA A 94 -4.61 -8.85 1.01
CA ALA A 94 -3.15 -8.87 1.15
C ALA A 94 -2.60 -10.30 1.16
N LEU A 95 -3.24 -11.20 1.92
CA LEU A 95 -2.86 -12.62 1.99
C LEU A 95 -3.08 -13.31 0.65
N PHE A 96 -4.20 -13.03 -0.02
CA PHE A 96 -4.48 -13.57 -1.35
C PHE A 96 -3.41 -13.16 -2.36
N ALA A 97 -3.03 -11.88 -2.39
CA ALA A 97 -1.95 -11.39 -3.25
C ALA A 97 -0.61 -12.06 -2.91
N ALA A 98 -0.28 -12.19 -1.63
CA ALA A 98 0.94 -12.87 -1.19
C ALA A 98 0.98 -14.34 -1.62
N LEU A 99 -0.12 -15.08 -1.47
CA LEU A 99 -0.22 -16.48 -1.90
C LEU A 99 -0.11 -16.62 -3.43
N LEU A 100 -0.72 -15.71 -4.20
CA LEU A 100 -0.58 -15.71 -5.66
C LEU A 100 0.86 -15.48 -6.10
N LEU A 101 1.57 -14.55 -5.44
CA LEU A 101 2.98 -14.28 -5.74
C LEU A 101 3.87 -15.46 -5.37
N LEU A 102 3.67 -16.07 -4.20
CA LEU A 102 4.42 -17.25 -3.77
C LEU A 102 4.19 -18.49 -4.65
N ARG A 103 3.04 -18.60 -5.31
CA ARG A 103 2.76 -19.68 -6.27
C ARG A 103 3.41 -19.46 -7.64
N ARG A 104 3.82 -18.22 -7.95
CA ARG A 104 4.41 -17.84 -9.24
C ARG A 104 5.93 -17.73 -9.19
N GLN A 105 6.53 -17.83 -8.01
CA GLN A 105 7.98 -18.00 -7.81
C GLN A 105 8.31 -19.48 -7.64
#